data_AF-A0A0F8ZWN2-F1
#
_entry.id   AF-A0A0F8ZWN2-F1
#
_cell.length_a   1.000
_cell.length_b   1.000
_cell.length_c   1.000
_cell.angle_alpha   90.00
_cell.angle_beta   90.00
_cell.angle_gamma   90.00
#
_symmetry.space_group_name_H-M   'P 1'
#
loop_
_entity.id
_entity.type
_entity.pdbx_description
1 polymer ?
#
loop_
_entity_poly.entity_id
_entity_poly.type
_entity_poly.pdbx_seq_one_letter_code
_entity_poly.pdbx_strand_id
1 'polypeptide(L)'
;YTSEQPAEGWNLAEFDDSAWAEGKAGFGVTDGFATPELIGTAWTSADLWLRKSIDVAKPVEFELAAIRIKHDEDTEVYVNGKPVLSTTGYITGWDSYDVTESLKKAIKPGKNLVAVHVHQTTGGQYVDVALILDPKEKPAKSPGGFDFSTLAEYRRARWSEEKVWAWYADAGPIAGCNYLPRTAVNMTEMWQKETFDPKTIDEELGWAEKAGYNSLRVFVQYLVWKDDPEGLKQRMDQFLSIADKHGMRVMFIPFCDCAFAGREPYLGKQDEPVPGVHNSGWVPSPGLKRVVDREAWPDLERYIKDLVGRFGKDRRVLIWDLYNEPGNSNMGEKSLPLVAAAFRWSREAGATQPLTVGAWSNFDGRMSKALMAMSDVVSFHGYEPPEGIVKKSWICRGYNRPVLCTEWLFRQSNNTFETILPIFADGQ
;
A
#
# COMPACT_ATOMS: atom_id res chain seq x y z
N TYR A 1 23.26 -15.63 12.67
CA TYR A 1 21.80 -15.46 12.65
C TYR A 1 21.34 -14.97 14.02
N THR A 2 20.17 -14.34 14.08
CA THR A 2 19.49 -13.97 15.33
C THR A 2 17.98 -14.11 15.14
N SER A 3 17.26 -14.39 16.23
CA SER A 3 15.79 -14.38 16.29
C SER A 3 15.23 -13.16 17.02
N GLU A 4 16.11 -12.29 17.53
CA GLU A 4 15.75 -11.01 18.14
C GLU A 4 15.99 -9.88 17.15
N GLN A 5 15.09 -8.89 17.16
CA GLN A 5 15.18 -7.75 16.26
C GLN A 5 16.54 -7.05 16.39
N PRO A 6 17.37 -7.06 15.33
CA PRO A 6 18.68 -6.46 15.40
C PRO A 6 18.61 -4.93 15.28
N ALA A 7 19.69 -4.26 15.69
CA ALA A 7 19.81 -2.81 15.54
C ALA A 7 19.77 -2.37 14.06
N GLU A 8 19.50 -1.08 13.85
CA GLU A 8 19.49 -0.48 12.52
C GLU A 8 20.81 -0.73 11.78
N GLY A 9 20.73 -0.96 10.46
CA GLY A 9 21.90 -1.25 9.64
C GLY A 9 22.38 -2.70 9.69
N TRP A 10 21.65 -3.62 10.33
CA TRP A 10 21.97 -5.06 10.37
C TRP A 10 22.18 -5.73 8.99
N ASN A 11 21.70 -5.11 7.91
CA ASN A 11 21.85 -5.60 6.54
C ASN A 11 23.07 -4.99 5.81
N LEU A 12 23.83 -4.10 6.47
CA LEU A 12 25.07 -3.50 5.97
C LEU A 12 26.27 -4.40 6.26
N ALA A 13 27.26 -4.36 5.35
CA ALA A 13 28.46 -5.21 5.44
C ALA A 13 29.35 -4.86 6.64
N GLU A 14 29.23 -3.63 7.14
CA GLU A 14 30.02 -3.05 8.23
C GLU A 14 29.43 -3.28 9.62
N PHE A 15 28.19 -3.78 9.71
CA PHE A 15 27.53 -4.01 10.99
C PHE A 15 28.19 -5.15 11.77
N ASP A 16 28.37 -4.92 13.08
CA ASP A 16 28.96 -5.87 14.01
C ASP A 16 27.96 -6.95 14.40
N ASP A 17 28.14 -8.14 13.82
CA ASP A 17 27.36 -9.33 14.08
C ASP A 17 28.09 -10.34 14.99
N SER A 18 29.12 -9.91 15.72
CA SER A 18 29.93 -10.80 16.57
C SER A 18 29.13 -11.51 17.68
N ALA A 19 27.99 -10.95 18.09
CA ALA A 19 27.07 -11.54 19.05
C ALA A 19 26.06 -12.53 18.43
N TRP A 20 26.02 -12.66 17.10
CA TRP A 20 25.05 -13.52 16.42
C TRP A 20 25.52 -14.97 16.42
N ALA A 21 24.57 -15.91 16.47
CA ALA A 21 24.88 -17.33 16.42
C ALA A 21 25.30 -17.79 15.01
N GLU A 22 26.08 -18.86 14.92
CA GLU A 22 26.42 -19.52 13.64
C GLU A 22 25.57 -20.79 13.45
N GLY A 23 25.10 -21.01 12.23
CA GLY A 23 24.21 -22.13 11.90
C GLY A 23 24.41 -22.62 10.47
N LYS A 24 24.11 -23.90 10.23
CA LYS A 24 24.09 -24.50 8.89
C LYS A 24 22.82 -24.05 8.15
N ALA A 25 22.96 -23.72 6.87
CA ALA A 25 21.86 -23.29 6.00
C ALA A 25 20.72 -24.33 5.93
N GLY A 26 19.52 -23.86 5.62
CA GLY A 26 18.26 -24.58 5.86
C GLY A 26 17.79 -24.39 7.30
N PHE A 27 17.15 -23.25 7.58
CA PHE A 27 16.64 -22.93 8.91
C PHE A 27 15.16 -23.29 9.00
N GLY A 28 14.75 -24.09 9.99
CA GLY A 28 13.33 -24.46 10.15
C GLY A 28 13.10 -25.58 11.16
N VAL A 29 11.91 -26.17 11.13
CA VAL A 29 11.52 -27.32 11.97
C VAL A 29 10.87 -28.46 11.20
N THR A 30 10.87 -29.65 11.80
CA THR A 30 10.38 -30.90 11.20
C THR A 30 8.87 -31.09 11.32
N ASP A 31 8.15 -30.16 11.96
CA ASP A 31 6.73 -30.25 12.27
C ASP A 31 5.80 -29.72 11.15
N GLY A 32 6.34 -29.24 10.02
CA GLY A 32 5.56 -28.89 8.84
C GLY A 32 6.39 -28.72 7.57
N PHE A 33 5.98 -29.39 6.48
CA PHE A 33 6.41 -29.26 5.06
C PHE A 33 7.92 -29.29 4.69
N ALA A 34 8.84 -29.18 5.66
CA ALA A 34 10.27 -29.36 5.47
C ALA A 34 10.64 -30.83 5.74
N THR A 35 11.26 -31.47 4.75
CA THR A 35 11.86 -32.79 4.96
C THR A 35 13.03 -32.65 5.93
N PRO A 36 13.19 -33.54 6.95
CA PRO A 36 14.24 -33.43 7.95
C PRO A 36 15.66 -33.26 7.39
N GLU A 37 15.90 -33.81 6.20
CA GLU A 37 17.17 -33.72 5.47
C GLU A 37 17.54 -32.31 5.01
N LEU A 38 16.56 -31.39 4.90
CA LEU A 38 16.76 -30.01 4.48
C LEU A 38 17.08 -29.07 5.65
N ILE A 39 16.93 -29.51 6.90
CA ILE A 39 17.09 -28.67 8.09
C ILE A 39 18.54 -28.76 8.56
N GLY A 40 19.29 -27.69 8.35
CA GLY A 40 20.62 -27.51 8.90
C GLY A 40 20.63 -26.90 10.30
N THR A 41 19.70 -25.98 10.58
CA THR A 41 19.58 -25.30 11.88
C THR A 41 18.12 -25.20 12.30
N ALA A 42 17.83 -25.48 13.58
CA ALA A 42 16.48 -25.32 14.10
C ALA A 42 16.10 -23.83 14.23
N TRP A 43 14.90 -23.48 13.79
CA TRP A 43 14.31 -22.15 13.96
C TRP A 43 12.82 -22.27 14.28
N THR A 44 12.39 -21.67 15.38
CA THR A 44 11.01 -21.76 15.92
C THR A 44 10.40 -20.42 16.33
N SER A 45 11.09 -19.30 16.13
CA SER A 45 10.59 -17.96 16.47
C SER A 45 9.77 -17.36 15.33
N ALA A 46 9.03 -16.29 15.60
CA ALA A 46 8.31 -15.55 14.57
C ALA A 46 9.27 -14.93 13.55
N ASP A 47 10.43 -14.44 14.00
CA ASP A 47 11.39 -13.77 13.12
C ASP A 47 12.75 -14.46 13.12
N LEU A 48 13.43 -14.37 11.98
CA LEU A 48 14.81 -14.78 11.81
C LEU A 48 15.56 -13.84 10.88
N TRP A 49 16.72 -13.37 11.35
CA TRP A 49 17.67 -12.59 10.57
C TRP A 49 18.93 -13.40 10.28
N LEU A 50 19.27 -13.50 9.01
CA LEU A 50 20.43 -14.22 8.49
C LEU A 50 21.40 -13.26 7.83
N ARG A 51 22.68 -13.58 7.95
CA ARG A 51 23.79 -12.85 7.33
C ARG A 51 24.80 -13.85 6.80
N LYS A 52 25.27 -13.65 5.57
CA LYS A 52 26.32 -14.46 4.95
C LYS A 52 27.24 -13.58 4.11
N SER A 53 28.52 -13.56 4.47
CA SER A 53 29.55 -12.96 3.62
C SER A 53 29.88 -13.91 2.46
N ILE A 54 30.01 -13.34 1.26
CA ILE A 54 30.47 -14.02 0.06
C ILE A 54 31.58 -13.20 -0.59
N ASP A 55 32.54 -13.86 -1.24
CA ASP A 55 33.55 -13.20 -2.06
C ASP A 55 33.22 -13.36 -3.53
N VAL A 56 33.21 -12.25 -4.25
CA VAL A 56 32.88 -12.19 -5.68
C VAL A 56 34.13 -11.80 -6.45
N ALA A 57 34.47 -12.58 -7.48
CA ALA A 57 35.64 -12.35 -8.31
C ALA A 57 35.63 -10.95 -8.97
N LYS A 58 36.81 -10.48 -9.38
CA LYS A 58 36.96 -9.26 -10.16
C LYS A 58 37.25 -9.64 -11.63
N PRO A 59 36.58 -9.03 -12.63
CA PRO A 59 35.42 -8.13 -12.51
C PRO A 59 34.15 -8.89 -12.08
N VAL A 60 33.14 -8.18 -11.58
CA VAL A 60 31.81 -8.77 -11.37
C VAL A 60 31.05 -8.71 -12.69
N GLU A 61 31.00 -9.83 -13.39
CA GLU A 61 30.31 -9.97 -14.67
C GLU A 61 29.27 -11.07 -14.59
N PHE A 62 28.05 -10.75 -15.01
CA PHE A 62 26.93 -11.67 -15.20
C PHE A 62 25.88 -11.01 -16.10
N GLU A 63 25.19 -11.80 -16.90
CA GLU A 63 24.06 -11.34 -17.71
C GLU A 63 22.76 -11.38 -16.92
N LEU A 64 22.55 -12.48 -16.17
CA LEU A 64 21.36 -12.72 -15.36
C LEU A 64 21.74 -13.07 -13.93
N ALA A 65 20.87 -12.75 -12.98
CA ALA A 65 20.99 -13.22 -11.62
C ALA A 65 19.65 -13.65 -11.04
N ALA A 66 19.70 -14.66 -10.18
CA ALA A 66 18.56 -15.18 -9.47
C ALA A 66 18.81 -15.28 -7.97
N ILE A 67 17.77 -14.98 -7.19
CA ILE A 67 17.64 -15.57 -5.86
C ILE A 67 16.81 -16.84 -6.00
N ARG A 68 17.44 -17.99 -5.74
CA ARG A 68 16.75 -19.26 -5.56
C ARG A 68 16.41 -19.42 -4.10
N ILE A 69 15.14 -19.63 -3.79
CA ILE A 69 14.64 -19.58 -2.42
C ILE A 69 13.61 -20.68 -2.20
N LYS A 70 13.61 -21.22 -0.98
CA LYS A 70 12.47 -21.90 -0.38
C LYS A 70 12.22 -21.21 0.94
N HIS A 71 11.04 -20.65 1.12
CA HIS A 71 10.74 -19.88 2.31
C HIS A 71 9.32 -20.12 2.79
N ASP A 72 9.17 -19.93 4.08
CA ASP A 72 7.90 -19.75 4.75
C ASP A 72 7.60 -18.25 4.85
N GLU A 73 6.35 -17.90 4.59
CA GLU A 73 5.79 -16.54 4.67
C GLU A 73 6.69 -15.39 4.15
N ASP A 74 6.67 -14.24 4.82
CA ASP A 74 7.18 -13.00 4.24
C ASP A 74 8.71 -12.95 4.38
N THR A 75 9.43 -12.87 3.26
CA THR A 75 10.90 -12.92 3.22
C THR A 75 11.51 -11.78 2.42
N GLU A 76 12.49 -11.10 3.00
CA GLU A 76 13.25 -10.03 2.38
C GLU A 76 14.72 -10.41 2.24
N VAL A 77 15.31 -10.13 1.08
CA VAL A 77 16.73 -10.39 0.80
C VAL A 77 17.43 -9.08 0.42
N TYR A 78 18.60 -8.86 1.01
CA TYR A 78 19.44 -7.70 0.81
C TYR A 78 20.85 -8.10 0.38
N VAL A 79 21.50 -7.26 -0.42
CA VAL A 79 22.93 -7.35 -0.74
C VAL A 79 23.60 -6.02 -0.44
N ASN A 80 24.59 -6.00 0.46
CA ASN A 80 25.27 -4.79 0.95
C ASN A 80 24.30 -3.66 1.35
N GLY A 81 23.26 -4.00 2.13
CA GLY A 81 22.21 -3.08 2.57
C GLY A 81 21.16 -2.70 1.51
N LYS A 82 21.33 -3.09 0.24
CA LYS A 82 20.35 -2.80 -0.82
C LYS A 82 19.37 -3.97 -0.97
N PRO A 83 18.05 -3.72 -1.00
CA PRO A 83 17.07 -4.79 -1.19
C PRO A 83 17.18 -5.37 -2.60
N VAL A 84 17.19 -6.70 -2.70
CA VAL A 84 17.25 -7.44 -3.97
C VAL A 84 16.02 -8.28 -4.25
N LEU A 85 15.33 -8.78 -3.21
CA LEU A 85 14.09 -9.56 -3.32
C LEU A 85 13.16 -9.26 -2.13
N SER A 86 11.85 -9.27 -2.39
CA SER A 86 10.77 -9.27 -1.40
C SER A 86 9.77 -10.32 -1.86
N THR A 87 9.47 -11.30 -1.02
CA THR A 87 8.47 -12.33 -1.27
C THR A 87 7.52 -12.43 -0.09
N THR A 88 6.35 -12.98 -0.36
CA THR A 88 5.29 -13.02 0.63
C THR A 88 4.46 -14.29 0.52
N GLY A 89 3.90 -14.75 1.65
CA GLY A 89 3.30 -16.09 1.72
C GLY A 89 4.35 -17.20 1.60
N TYR A 90 3.96 -18.47 1.60
CA TYR A 90 4.93 -19.57 1.63
C TYR A 90 5.07 -20.25 0.26
N ILE A 91 6.21 -20.88 0.03
CA ILE A 91 6.42 -21.81 -1.09
C ILE A 91 6.83 -23.18 -0.58
N THR A 92 6.18 -24.23 -1.08
CA THR A 92 6.44 -25.61 -0.65
C THR A 92 7.65 -26.23 -1.36
N GLY A 93 8.01 -25.68 -2.53
CA GLY A 93 9.17 -26.05 -3.33
C GLY A 93 10.24 -24.96 -3.38
N TRP A 94 11.25 -25.18 -4.23
CA TRP A 94 12.25 -24.18 -4.56
C TRP A 94 11.79 -23.37 -5.77
N ASP A 95 11.76 -22.06 -5.64
CA ASP A 95 11.57 -21.14 -6.76
C ASP A 95 12.83 -20.31 -7.03
N SER A 96 12.90 -19.69 -8.20
CA SER A 96 14.02 -18.83 -8.61
C SER A 96 13.50 -17.53 -9.20
N TYR A 97 13.87 -16.41 -8.58
CA TYR A 97 13.37 -15.10 -8.93
C TYR A 97 14.46 -14.22 -9.53
N ASP A 98 14.12 -13.54 -10.62
CA ASP A 98 15.00 -12.60 -11.32
C ASP A 98 15.30 -11.40 -10.41
N VAL A 99 16.59 -11.22 -10.11
CA VAL A 99 17.12 -10.10 -9.32
C VAL A 99 18.21 -9.35 -10.09
N THR A 100 18.29 -9.54 -11.40
CA THR A 100 19.40 -9.07 -12.23
C THR A 100 19.69 -7.58 -12.03
N GLU A 101 18.67 -6.73 -12.19
CA GLU A 101 18.84 -5.28 -12.13
C GLU A 101 19.02 -4.73 -10.71
N SER A 102 18.41 -5.37 -9.70
CA SER A 102 18.61 -5.00 -8.30
C SER A 102 19.99 -5.41 -7.83
N LEU A 103 20.47 -6.60 -8.23
CA LEU A 103 21.78 -7.10 -7.87
C LEU A 103 22.90 -6.30 -8.53
N LYS A 104 22.81 -5.94 -9.81
CA LYS A 104 23.81 -5.08 -10.49
C LYS A 104 24.07 -3.77 -9.74
N LYS A 105 23.06 -3.23 -9.06
CA LYS A 105 23.18 -2.00 -8.26
C LYS A 105 23.78 -2.25 -6.87
N ALA A 106 23.73 -3.48 -6.38
CA ALA A 106 24.03 -3.84 -5.00
C ALA A 106 25.39 -4.53 -4.83
N ILE A 107 25.73 -5.43 -5.74
CA ILE A 107 26.94 -6.25 -5.69
C ILE A 107 28.18 -5.43 -6.07
N LYS A 108 29.31 -5.74 -5.43
CA LYS A 108 30.61 -5.12 -5.70
C LYS A 108 31.72 -6.18 -5.84
N PRO A 109 32.86 -5.87 -6.48
CA PRO A 109 33.98 -6.82 -6.52
C PRO A 109 34.56 -7.07 -5.11
N GLY A 110 34.92 -8.31 -4.80
CA GLY A 110 35.42 -8.74 -3.48
C GLY A 110 34.32 -9.11 -2.50
N LYS A 111 34.50 -8.76 -1.22
CA LYS A 111 33.58 -9.14 -0.14
C LYS A 111 32.23 -8.42 -0.26
N ASN A 112 31.15 -9.20 -0.22
CA ASN A 112 29.76 -8.76 -0.19
C ASN A 112 29.04 -9.42 0.98
N LEU A 113 28.03 -8.74 1.51
CA LEU A 113 27.09 -9.31 2.48
C LEU A 113 25.76 -9.62 1.78
N VAL A 114 25.29 -10.86 1.91
CA VAL A 114 23.88 -11.23 1.68
C VAL A 114 23.19 -11.30 3.04
N ALA A 115 22.06 -10.61 3.19
CA ALA A 115 21.29 -10.59 4.42
C ALA A 115 19.83 -10.97 4.12
N VAL A 116 19.20 -11.71 5.02
CA VAL A 116 17.82 -12.20 4.85
C VAL A 116 17.05 -11.95 6.14
N HIS A 117 15.82 -11.46 6.02
CA HIS A 117 14.85 -11.47 7.12
C HIS A 117 13.65 -12.28 6.67
N VAL A 118 13.20 -13.20 7.51
CA VAL A 118 11.95 -13.93 7.33
C VAL A 118 11.05 -13.70 8.54
N HIS A 119 9.77 -13.45 8.27
CA HIS A 119 8.73 -13.30 9.27
C HIS A 119 7.66 -14.38 9.06
N GLN A 120 7.51 -15.21 10.08
CA GLN A 120 6.50 -16.25 10.20
C GLN A 120 5.42 -15.81 11.19
N THR A 121 4.17 -16.08 10.85
CA THR A 121 2.97 -15.85 11.64
C THR A 121 2.32 -17.17 12.05
N THR A 122 2.17 -18.14 11.14
CA THR A 122 1.56 -19.46 11.41
C THR A 122 1.98 -20.51 10.38
N GLY A 123 1.84 -21.79 10.71
CA GLY A 123 2.04 -22.89 9.76
C GLY A 123 3.39 -23.58 9.90
N GLY A 124 4.01 -23.92 8.76
CA GLY A 124 5.34 -24.53 8.74
C GLY A 124 6.41 -23.49 9.09
N GLN A 125 7.69 -23.90 9.08
CA GLN A 125 8.82 -22.97 9.24
C GLN A 125 10.00 -23.50 8.44
N TYR A 126 10.38 -22.78 7.39
CA TYR A 126 11.57 -23.09 6.63
C TYR A 126 12.09 -21.86 5.89
N VAL A 127 13.39 -21.62 5.87
CA VAL A 127 14.01 -20.69 4.93
C VAL A 127 15.37 -21.19 4.48
N ASP A 128 15.61 -21.12 3.17
CA ASP A 128 16.94 -21.28 2.58
C ASP A 128 17.05 -20.46 1.28
N VAL A 129 18.22 -19.86 1.06
CA VAL A 129 18.45 -18.85 0.02
C VAL A 129 19.79 -19.12 -0.66
N ALA A 130 19.77 -19.12 -1.99
CA ALA A 130 20.95 -19.16 -2.84
C ALA A 130 20.95 -17.98 -3.81
N LEU A 131 22.07 -17.26 -3.88
CA LEU A 131 22.34 -16.29 -4.94
C LEU A 131 23.02 -16.99 -6.11
N ILE A 132 22.44 -16.92 -7.29
CA ILE A 132 22.94 -17.57 -8.51
C ILE A 132 23.24 -16.49 -9.54
N LEU A 133 24.49 -16.45 -10.00
CA LEU A 133 24.89 -15.67 -11.18
C LEU A 133 24.82 -16.57 -12.41
N ASP A 134 24.29 -16.04 -13.51
CA ASP A 134 24.06 -16.73 -14.78
C ASP A 134 23.40 -18.10 -14.62
N PRO A 135 22.17 -18.13 -14.05
CA PRO A 135 21.40 -19.37 -13.93
C PRO A 135 21.18 -20.01 -15.30
N LYS A 136 21.20 -21.35 -15.36
CA LYS A 136 20.98 -22.12 -16.59
C LYS A 136 19.63 -21.85 -17.26
N GLU A 137 18.63 -21.50 -16.47
CA GLU A 137 17.29 -21.16 -16.92
C GLU A 137 17.00 -19.71 -16.54
N LYS A 138 16.26 -19.00 -17.39
CA LYS A 138 15.83 -17.64 -17.11
C LYS A 138 14.90 -17.65 -15.88
N PRO A 139 15.25 -16.97 -14.78
CA PRO A 139 14.45 -16.99 -13.57
C PRO A 139 13.10 -16.30 -13.80
N ALA A 140 12.09 -16.72 -13.05
CA ALA A 140 10.77 -16.10 -13.09
C ALA A 140 10.83 -14.69 -12.49
N LYS A 141 9.93 -13.79 -12.90
CA LYS A 141 9.70 -12.58 -12.10
C LYS A 141 9.06 -13.00 -10.77
N SER A 142 9.41 -12.34 -9.67
CA SER A 142 8.82 -12.61 -8.35
C SER A 142 7.29 -12.65 -8.43
N PRO A 143 6.62 -13.78 -8.09
CA PRO A 143 5.18 -13.90 -8.01
C PRO A 143 4.67 -12.95 -6.95
N GLY A 144 3.77 -12.04 -7.34
CA GLY A 144 3.10 -11.17 -6.39
C GLY A 144 3.94 -10.01 -5.83
N GLY A 145 5.26 -9.95 -6.09
CA GLY A 145 6.10 -8.82 -5.70
C GLY A 145 5.96 -7.63 -6.66
N PHE A 146 5.98 -6.41 -6.13
CA PHE A 146 6.08 -5.20 -6.96
C PHE A 146 7.52 -5.01 -7.44
N ASP A 147 7.72 -4.90 -8.75
CA ASP A 147 9.03 -4.64 -9.35
C ASP A 147 9.40 -3.15 -9.22
N PHE A 148 10.17 -2.82 -8.20
CA PHE A 148 10.62 -1.45 -7.93
C PHE A 148 11.46 -0.83 -9.07
N SER A 149 11.98 -1.61 -10.02
CA SER A 149 12.65 -1.05 -11.19
C SER A 149 11.67 -0.32 -12.14
N THR A 150 10.39 -0.73 -12.14
CA THR A 150 9.33 -0.12 -12.96
C THR A 150 8.85 1.23 -12.43
N LEU A 151 9.22 1.64 -11.21
CA LEU A 151 8.85 2.94 -10.64
C LEU A 151 9.24 4.14 -11.54
N ALA A 152 10.32 4.00 -12.30
CA ALA A 152 10.72 5.04 -13.25
C ALA A 152 9.67 5.26 -14.36
N GLU A 153 8.95 4.22 -14.77
CA GLU A 153 7.86 4.31 -15.75
C GLU A 153 6.66 5.05 -15.17
N TYR A 154 6.27 4.70 -13.94
CA TYR A 154 5.20 5.41 -13.23
C TYR A 154 5.52 6.89 -13.02
N ARG A 155 6.77 7.21 -12.65
CA ARG A 155 7.22 8.60 -12.52
C ARG A 155 7.09 9.39 -13.83
N ARG A 156 7.32 8.75 -14.98
CA ARG A 156 7.15 9.35 -16.32
C ARG A 156 5.68 9.46 -16.74
N ALA A 157 4.82 8.56 -16.27
CA ALA A 157 3.38 8.54 -16.59
C ALA A 157 2.54 9.48 -15.71
N ARG A 158 3.09 9.95 -14.59
CA ARG A 158 2.47 11.00 -13.76
C ARG A 158 2.33 12.31 -14.51
N TRP A 159 1.43 13.16 -14.03
CA TRP A 159 1.39 14.55 -14.42
C TRP A 159 2.73 15.23 -14.14
N SER A 160 3.13 16.11 -15.07
CA SER A 160 4.26 17.01 -14.85
C SER A 160 4.03 17.87 -13.61
N GLU A 161 5.12 18.33 -13.02
CA GLU A 161 5.08 19.23 -11.87
C GLU A 161 4.28 20.50 -12.19
N GLU A 162 4.53 21.11 -13.35
CA GLU A 162 3.78 22.27 -13.83
C GLU A 162 2.26 22.01 -13.87
N LYS A 163 1.84 20.87 -14.43
CA LYS A 163 0.42 20.53 -14.55
C LYS A 163 -0.23 20.35 -13.18
N VAL A 164 0.42 19.65 -12.24
CA VAL A 164 -0.19 19.41 -10.92
C VAL A 164 -0.20 20.67 -10.05
N TRP A 165 0.82 21.52 -10.15
CA TRP A 165 0.82 22.82 -9.46
C TRP A 165 -0.22 23.78 -10.03
N ALA A 166 -0.42 23.80 -11.36
CA ALA A 166 -1.49 24.57 -11.97
C ALA A 166 -2.88 24.07 -11.54
N TRP A 167 -3.07 22.75 -11.46
CA TRP A 167 -4.29 22.16 -10.91
C TRP A 167 -4.51 22.54 -9.45
N TYR A 168 -3.47 22.50 -8.61
CA TYR A 168 -3.61 22.85 -7.19
C TYR A 168 -3.94 24.33 -6.98
N ALA A 169 -3.35 25.21 -7.79
CA ALA A 169 -3.67 26.63 -7.79
C ALA A 169 -5.13 26.90 -8.19
N ASP A 170 -5.66 26.18 -9.18
CA ASP A 170 -7.08 26.24 -9.58
C ASP A 170 -8.00 25.63 -8.52
N ALA A 171 -7.57 24.54 -7.87
CA ALA A 171 -8.33 23.89 -6.82
C ALA A 171 -8.50 24.79 -5.58
N GLY A 172 -7.51 25.65 -5.28
CA GLY A 172 -7.48 26.47 -4.07
C GLY A 172 -7.25 25.65 -2.80
N PRO A 173 -7.34 26.26 -1.60
CA PRO A 173 -7.20 25.55 -0.33
C PRO A 173 -8.24 24.43 -0.20
N ILE A 174 -7.78 23.20 0.03
CA ILE A 174 -8.64 22.03 0.18
C ILE A 174 -8.88 21.79 1.68
N ALA A 175 -10.10 22.04 2.13
CA ALA A 175 -10.56 21.78 3.49
C ALA A 175 -11.67 20.74 3.43
N GLY A 176 -11.37 19.49 3.76
CA GLY A 176 -12.30 18.37 3.59
C GLY A 176 -12.46 17.48 4.80
N CYS A 177 -13.39 16.54 4.68
CA CYS A 177 -13.61 15.46 5.65
C CYS A 177 -13.73 14.10 4.96
N ASN A 178 -13.40 13.03 5.68
CA ASN A 178 -13.78 11.67 5.29
C ASN A 178 -15.26 11.48 5.59
N TYR A 179 -16.03 11.02 4.62
CA TYR A 179 -17.48 11.02 4.70
C TYR A 179 -18.07 9.61 4.61
N LEU A 180 -18.94 9.31 5.57
CA LEU A 180 -19.86 8.19 5.63
C LEU A 180 -21.13 8.73 6.31
N PRO A 181 -22.34 8.52 5.75
CA PRO A 181 -23.54 9.04 6.36
C PRO A 181 -23.81 8.35 7.70
N ARG A 182 -24.46 9.03 8.65
CA ARG A 182 -24.82 8.43 9.95
C ARG A 182 -25.73 7.20 9.85
N THR A 183 -26.32 6.95 8.67
CA THR A 183 -27.19 5.81 8.35
C THR A 183 -26.44 4.59 7.84
N ALA A 184 -25.11 4.65 7.72
CA ALA A 184 -24.28 3.55 7.22
C ALA A 184 -23.13 3.22 8.17
N VAL A 185 -22.86 1.94 8.37
CA VAL A 185 -21.72 1.44 9.16
C VAL A 185 -20.43 1.31 8.32
N ASN A 186 -20.56 1.18 6.99
CA ASN A 186 -19.45 1.06 6.05
C ASN A 186 -19.85 1.47 4.63
N MET A 187 -18.90 1.49 3.69
CA MET A 187 -19.18 1.87 2.30
C MET A 187 -20.11 0.90 1.55
N THR A 188 -20.23 -0.36 2.00
CA THR A 188 -21.19 -1.29 1.40
C THR A 188 -22.62 -0.83 1.70
N GLU A 189 -22.92 -0.53 2.97
CA GLU A 189 -24.24 -0.03 3.36
C GLU A 189 -24.55 1.32 2.74
N MET A 190 -23.58 2.23 2.68
CA MET A 190 -23.80 3.54 2.06
C MET A 190 -24.30 3.42 0.61
N TRP A 191 -23.71 2.51 -0.19
CA TRP A 191 -23.90 2.51 -1.63
C TRP A 191 -24.94 1.52 -2.17
N GLN A 192 -25.50 0.63 -1.35
CA GLN A 192 -26.55 -0.28 -1.81
C GLN A 192 -27.84 0.46 -2.15
N LYS A 193 -28.60 -0.08 -3.10
CA LYS A 193 -29.86 0.51 -3.55
C LYS A 193 -30.87 0.65 -2.41
N GLU A 194 -30.92 -0.32 -1.51
CA GLU A 194 -31.88 -0.43 -0.42
C GLU A 194 -31.60 0.56 0.73
N THR A 195 -30.35 1.03 0.85
CA THR A 195 -29.86 1.78 2.02
C THR A 195 -29.26 3.14 1.67
N PHE A 196 -29.05 3.45 0.39
CA PHE A 196 -28.60 4.77 -0.05
C PHE A 196 -29.62 5.85 0.34
N ASP A 197 -29.23 6.75 1.25
CA ASP A 197 -30.10 7.78 1.83
C ASP A 197 -29.68 9.19 1.42
N PRO A 198 -30.12 9.68 0.23
CA PRO A 198 -29.74 11.00 -0.27
C PRO A 198 -30.26 12.15 0.60
N LYS A 199 -31.33 11.93 1.38
CA LYS A 199 -31.92 12.98 2.23
C LYS A 199 -31.01 13.25 3.43
N THR A 200 -30.54 12.19 4.08
CA THR A 200 -29.56 12.33 5.18
C THR A 200 -28.25 12.91 4.67
N ILE A 201 -27.79 12.48 3.49
CA ILE A 201 -26.57 13.02 2.86
C ILE A 201 -26.70 14.53 2.64
N ASP A 202 -27.82 15.02 2.09
CA ASP A 202 -28.07 16.45 1.89
C ASP A 202 -28.05 17.25 3.21
N GLU A 203 -28.65 16.72 4.28
CA GLU A 203 -28.63 17.36 5.59
C GLU A 203 -27.20 17.50 6.14
N GLU A 204 -26.43 16.42 6.12
CA GLU A 204 -25.08 16.38 6.68
C GLU A 204 -24.09 17.21 5.88
N LEU A 205 -24.20 17.21 4.55
CA LEU A 205 -23.39 18.10 3.70
C LEU A 205 -23.75 19.57 3.92
N GLY A 206 -25.00 19.89 4.24
CA GLY A 206 -25.39 21.22 4.71
C GLY A 206 -24.77 21.63 6.05
N TRP A 207 -24.43 20.69 6.93
CA TRP A 207 -23.64 20.97 8.13
C TRP A 207 -22.16 21.16 7.82
N ALA A 208 -21.61 20.32 6.93
CA ALA A 208 -20.23 20.43 6.50
C ALA A 208 -19.96 21.78 5.79
N GLU A 209 -20.89 22.25 4.96
CA GLU A 209 -20.85 23.56 4.32
C GLU A 209 -20.78 24.69 5.37
N LYS A 210 -21.65 24.65 6.39
CA LYS A 210 -21.65 25.65 7.48
C LYS A 210 -20.36 25.64 8.30
N ALA A 211 -19.70 24.49 8.39
CA ALA A 211 -18.40 24.35 9.05
C ALA A 211 -17.22 24.82 8.18
N GLY A 212 -17.47 25.15 6.90
CA GLY A 212 -16.46 25.65 5.96
C GLY A 212 -15.72 24.58 5.17
N TYR A 213 -16.20 23.33 5.15
CA TYR A 213 -15.63 22.29 4.29
C TYR A 213 -16.01 22.52 2.82
N ASN A 214 -15.09 22.20 1.91
CA ASN A 214 -15.23 22.35 0.46
C ASN A 214 -14.87 21.07 -0.32
N SER A 215 -14.59 19.98 0.38
CA SER A 215 -14.28 18.69 -0.25
C SER A 215 -14.63 17.49 0.63
N LEU A 216 -14.86 16.35 -0.02
CA LEU A 216 -15.24 15.10 0.63
C LEU A 216 -14.34 13.97 0.15
N ARG A 217 -13.88 13.12 1.06
CA ARG A 217 -13.15 11.89 0.75
C ARG A 217 -14.05 10.69 1.03
N VAL A 218 -14.38 9.93 -0.01
CA VAL A 218 -15.53 8.98 -0.02
C VAL A 218 -15.13 7.63 -0.59
N PHE A 219 -15.34 6.59 0.21
CA PHE A 219 -15.03 5.20 -0.14
C PHE A 219 -16.09 4.59 -1.04
N VAL A 220 -15.69 3.76 -2.00
CA VAL A 220 -16.57 3.04 -2.92
C VAL A 220 -16.33 1.54 -2.82
N GLN A 221 -17.41 0.76 -2.74
CA GLN A 221 -17.35 -0.69 -2.55
C GLN A 221 -17.44 -1.43 -3.89
N TYR A 222 -16.39 -2.20 -4.23
CA TYR A 222 -16.35 -3.06 -5.41
C TYR A 222 -17.51 -4.05 -5.47
N LEU A 223 -17.92 -4.66 -4.36
CA LEU A 223 -19.02 -5.63 -4.39
C LEU A 223 -20.36 -5.00 -4.79
N VAL A 224 -20.61 -3.74 -4.41
CA VAL A 224 -21.82 -3.02 -4.82
C VAL A 224 -21.78 -2.74 -6.31
N TRP A 225 -20.60 -2.38 -6.84
CA TRP A 225 -20.42 -2.26 -8.29
C TRP A 225 -20.62 -3.60 -9.00
N LYS A 226 -20.10 -4.70 -8.46
CA LYS A 226 -20.17 -6.02 -9.10
C LYS A 226 -21.62 -6.50 -9.26
N ASP A 227 -22.47 -6.16 -8.29
CA ASP A 227 -23.89 -6.52 -8.27
C ASP A 227 -24.74 -5.59 -9.17
N ASP A 228 -24.54 -4.28 -9.07
CA ASP A 228 -25.33 -3.27 -9.76
C ASP A 228 -24.44 -2.11 -10.28
N PRO A 229 -23.66 -2.32 -11.38
CA PRO A 229 -22.73 -1.32 -11.89
C PRO A 229 -23.41 0.00 -12.26
N GLU A 230 -24.52 -0.08 -12.98
CA GLU A 230 -25.24 1.11 -13.46
C GLU A 230 -25.94 1.84 -12.32
N GLY A 231 -26.59 1.12 -11.41
CA GLY A 231 -27.25 1.77 -10.28
C GLY A 231 -26.22 2.37 -9.31
N LEU A 232 -25.05 1.76 -9.09
CA LEU A 232 -23.99 2.40 -8.31
C LEU A 232 -23.59 3.73 -8.95
N LYS A 233 -23.34 3.75 -10.26
CA LYS A 233 -22.99 4.98 -10.98
C LYS A 233 -24.10 6.03 -10.89
N GLN A 234 -25.38 5.64 -10.92
CA GLN A 234 -26.49 6.58 -10.70
C GLN A 234 -26.47 7.17 -9.28
N ARG A 235 -26.22 6.35 -8.25
CA ARG A 235 -26.12 6.81 -6.85
C ARG A 235 -24.91 7.71 -6.64
N MET A 236 -23.77 7.40 -7.26
CA MET A 236 -22.58 8.26 -7.25
C MET A 236 -22.85 9.61 -7.94
N ASP A 237 -23.56 9.63 -9.06
CA ASP A 237 -23.94 10.87 -9.76
C ASP A 237 -24.92 11.72 -8.92
N GLN A 238 -25.85 11.08 -8.22
CA GLN A 238 -26.73 11.75 -7.27
C GLN A 238 -25.95 12.32 -6.08
N PHE A 239 -25.02 11.55 -5.51
CA PHE A 239 -24.13 12.02 -4.45
C PHE A 239 -23.30 13.23 -4.89
N LEU A 240 -22.68 13.17 -6.09
CA LEU A 240 -21.94 14.30 -6.65
C LEU A 240 -22.82 15.54 -6.84
N SER A 241 -24.09 15.36 -7.22
CA SER A 241 -25.04 16.47 -7.35
C SER A 241 -25.37 17.12 -6.01
N ILE A 242 -25.50 16.32 -4.94
CA ILE A 242 -25.72 16.83 -3.58
C ILE A 242 -24.45 17.54 -3.07
N ALA A 243 -23.27 16.96 -3.27
CA ALA A 243 -22.00 17.58 -2.90
C ALA A 243 -21.80 18.93 -3.62
N ASP A 244 -22.06 18.99 -4.92
CA ASP A 244 -21.95 20.21 -5.73
C ASP A 244 -22.92 21.30 -5.27
N LYS A 245 -24.17 20.93 -4.92
CA LYS A 245 -25.15 21.84 -4.30
C LYS A 245 -24.61 22.51 -3.03
N HIS A 246 -23.77 21.81 -2.26
CA HIS A 246 -23.12 22.32 -1.04
C HIS A 246 -21.71 22.88 -1.29
N GLY A 247 -21.34 23.12 -2.55
CA GLY A 247 -20.05 23.71 -2.92
C GLY A 247 -18.85 22.78 -2.71
N MET A 248 -19.06 21.47 -2.68
CA MET A 248 -18.02 20.49 -2.39
C MET A 248 -17.64 19.66 -3.62
N ARG A 249 -16.34 19.41 -3.78
CA ARG A 249 -15.80 18.45 -4.75
C ARG A 249 -15.33 17.17 -4.07
N VAL A 250 -15.40 16.05 -4.78
CA VAL A 250 -15.29 14.71 -4.18
C VAL A 250 -13.98 14.02 -4.60
N MET A 251 -13.34 13.37 -3.64
CA MET A 251 -12.24 12.44 -3.80
C MET A 251 -12.77 11.02 -3.58
N PHE A 252 -12.88 10.23 -4.65
CA PHE A 252 -13.34 8.84 -4.54
C PHE A 252 -12.20 7.87 -4.25
N ILE A 253 -12.50 6.84 -3.45
CA ILE A 253 -11.58 5.78 -3.06
C ILE A 253 -12.12 4.40 -3.44
N PRO A 254 -11.66 3.80 -4.55
CA PRO A 254 -12.20 2.54 -5.02
C PRO A 254 -11.69 1.31 -4.26
N PHE A 255 -10.46 1.35 -3.72
CA PHE A 255 -9.83 0.24 -2.98
C PHE A 255 -9.45 0.63 -1.55
N CYS A 256 -9.44 -0.34 -0.64
CA CYS A 256 -9.15 -0.17 0.79
C CYS A 256 -8.74 -1.50 1.43
N ASP A 257 -7.62 -1.52 2.16
CA ASP A 257 -7.16 -2.71 2.91
C ASP A 257 -7.58 -2.70 4.38
N CYS A 258 -8.20 -1.63 4.89
CA CYS A 258 -8.65 -1.58 6.28
C CYS A 258 -9.79 -2.58 6.51
N ALA A 259 -9.60 -3.50 7.47
CA ALA A 259 -10.58 -4.53 7.81
C ALA A 259 -10.83 -4.58 9.32
N PHE A 260 -11.25 -3.46 9.92
CA PHE A 260 -11.50 -3.36 11.37
C PHE A 260 -12.56 -4.35 11.88
N ALA A 261 -13.53 -4.74 11.04
CA ALA A 261 -14.50 -5.77 11.36
C ALA A 261 -13.93 -7.20 11.33
N GLY A 262 -12.67 -7.40 10.93
CA GLY A 262 -12.00 -8.70 10.90
C GLY A 262 -12.58 -9.69 9.87
N ARG A 263 -13.27 -9.20 8.84
CA ARG A 263 -13.98 -10.04 7.85
C ARG A 263 -14.02 -9.42 6.45
N GLU A 264 -14.33 -10.27 5.47
CA GLU A 264 -14.54 -9.87 4.06
C GLU A 264 -15.84 -9.06 3.89
N PRO A 265 -15.91 -8.16 2.89
CA PRO A 265 -17.13 -7.43 2.56
C PRO A 265 -18.22 -8.38 2.02
N TYR A 266 -19.49 -8.03 2.25
CA TYR A 266 -20.65 -8.77 1.75
C TYR A 266 -21.84 -7.82 1.50
N LEU A 267 -22.72 -8.22 0.58
CA LEU A 267 -23.94 -7.49 0.24
C LEU A 267 -25.11 -7.86 1.18
N GLY A 268 -26.15 -7.05 1.17
CA GLY A 268 -27.32 -7.16 2.02
C GLY A 268 -27.19 -6.32 3.30
N LYS A 269 -28.05 -6.64 4.28
CA LYS A 269 -28.06 -5.98 5.59
C LYS A 269 -26.69 -6.15 6.27
N GLN A 270 -26.06 -5.04 6.65
CA GLN A 270 -24.81 -5.07 7.40
C GLN A 270 -25.04 -5.32 8.89
N ASP A 271 -23.97 -5.69 9.60
CA ASP A 271 -24.05 -5.83 11.07
C ASP A 271 -24.21 -4.47 11.72
N GLU A 272 -24.94 -4.45 12.84
CA GLU A 272 -25.09 -3.24 13.65
C GLU A 272 -23.72 -2.81 14.22
N PRO A 273 -23.45 -1.49 14.32
CA PRO A 273 -22.22 -1.00 14.93
C PRO A 273 -22.13 -1.43 16.40
N VAL A 274 -20.93 -1.78 16.84
CA VAL A 274 -20.65 -2.12 18.24
C VAL A 274 -20.42 -0.82 19.03
N PRO A 275 -21.23 -0.52 20.07
CA PRO A 275 -21.07 0.70 20.87
C PRO A 275 -19.67 0.82 21.48
N GLY A 276 -19.05 1.98 21.34
CA GLY A 276 -17.73 2.28 21.89
C GLY A 276 -16.54 1.72 21.08
N VAL A 277 -16.79 1.01 19.97
CA VAL A 277 -15.74 0.44 19.11
C VAL A 277 -15.64 1.24 17.82
N HIS A 278 -14.47 1.85 17.60
CA HIS A 278 -14.17 2.60 16.38
C HIS A 278 -14.24 1.68 15.14
N ASN A 279 -14.98 2.10 14.12
CA ASN A 279 -15.09 1.41 12.82
C ASN A 279 -15.44 -0.09 12.90
N SER A 280 -16.26 -0.49 13.87
CA SER A 280 -16.59 -1.90 14.16
C SER A 280 -17.18 -2.69 12.99
N GLY A 281 -17.85 -2.03 12.04
CA GLY A 281 -18.39 -2.66 10.83
C GLY A 281 -17.57 -2.42 9.55
N TRP A 282 -16.39 -1.81 9.65
CA TRP A 282 -15.59 -1.43 8.48
C TRP A 282 -14.90 -2.64 7.83
N VAL A 283 -15.11 -2.77 6.53
CA VAL A 283 -14.65 -3.90 5.71
C VAL A 283 -13.82 -3.39 4.52
N PRO A 284 -12.89 -4.21 3.99
CA PRO A 284 -12.05 -3.82 2.86
C PRO A 284 -12.84 -3.76 1.54
N SER A 285 -12.25 -3.14 0.51
CA SER A 285 -12.71 -3.18 -0.88
C SER A 285 -11.50 -3.43 -1.77
N PRO A 286 -11.45 -4.51 -2.58
CA PRO A 286 -12.54 -5.43 -2.94
C PRO A 286 -12.76 -6.62 -1.99
N GLY A 287 -12.04 -6.67 -0.88
CA GLY A 287 -11.81 -7.88 -0.08
C GLY A 287 -10.36 -8.32 -0.17
N LEU A 288 -9.71 -8.63 0.95
CA LEU A 288 -8.26 -8.87 1.01
C LEU A 288 -7.83 -10.04 0.13
N LYS A 289 -8.66 -11.08 0.05
CA LYS A 289 -8.40 -12.24 -0.84
C LYS A 289 -8.25 -11.84 -2.31
N ARG A 290 -9.04 -10.86 -2.76
CA ARG A 290 -9.02 -10.38 -4.16
C ARG A 290 -7.84 -9.47 -4.46
N VAL A 291 -7.16 -8.93 -3.45
CA VAL A 291 -5.98 -8.08 -3.64
C VAL A 291 -4.84 -8.87 -4.30
N VAL A 292 -4.63 -10.11 -3.86
CA VAL A 292 -3.55 -10.98 -4.37
C VAL A 292 -4.00 -11.97 -5.44
N ASP A 293 -5.30 -12.24 -5.55
CA ASP A 293 -5.86 -13.16 -6.54
C ASP A 293 -5.89 -12.54 -7.94
N ARG A 294 -4.93 -12.92 -8.79
CA ARG A 294 -4.80 -12.40 -10.17
C ARG A 294 -5.94 -12.82 -11.09
N GLU A 295 -6.65 -13.89 -10.78
CA GLU A 295 -7.83 -14.29 -11.55
C GLU A 295 -9.03 -13.35 -11.28
N ALA A 296 -9.04 -12.66 -10.13
CA ALA A 296 -10.05 -11.65 -9.82
C ALA A 296 -9.77 -10.29 -10.49
N TRP A 297 -8.53 -10.03 -10.92
CA TRP A 297 -8.11 -8.71 -11.40
C TRP A 297 -8.76 -8.23 -12.69
N PRO A 298 -9.13 -9.08 -13.68
CA PRO A 298 -9.90 -8.62 -14.82
C PRO A 298 -11.22 -7.92 -14.43
N ASP A 299 -11.89 -8.38 -13.36
CA ASP A 299 -13.08 -7.70 -12.83
C ASP A 299 -12.71 -6.39 -12.12
N LEU A 300 -11.61 -6.35 -11.35
CA LEU A 300 -11.13 -5.13 -10.68
C LEU A 300 -10.68 -4.06 -11.68
N GLU A 301 -10.08 -4.47 -12.79
CA GLU A 301 -9.76 -3.60 -13.92
C GLU A 301 -11.01 -3.00 -14.51
N ARG A 302 -12.02 -3.85 -14.79
CA ARG A 302 -13.32 -3.39 -15.32
C ARG A 302 -13.99 -2.42 -14.35
N TYR A 303 -13.90 -2.67 -13.04
CA TYR A 303 -14.40 -1.77 -12.00
C TYR A 303 -13.76 -0.38 -12.08
N ILE A 304 -12.43 -0.30 -12.05
CA ILE A 304 -11.72 0.98 -12.12
C ILE A 304 -12.00 1.70 -13.44
N LYS A 305 -11.92 0.98 -14.57
CA LYS A 305 -12.14 1.57 -15.89
C LYS A 305 -13.57 2.05 -16.09
N ASP A 306 -14.55 1.37 -15.51
CA ASP A 306 -15.96 1.78 -15.59
C ASP A 306 -16.24 3.05 -14.76
N LEU A 307 -15.76 3.10 -13.51
CA LEU A 307 -15.90 4.30 -12.67
C LEU A 307 -15.17 5.50 -13.26
N VAL A 308 -13.90 5.34 -13.63
CA VAL A 308 -13.10 6.41 -14.22
C VAL A 308 -13.59 6.78 -15.61
N GLY A 309 -14.05 5.81 -16.41
CA GLY A 309 -14.66 6.09 -17.71
C GLY A 309 -15.91 6.95 -17.60
N ARG A 310 -16.73 6.74 -16.56
CA ARG A 310 -17.95 7.52 -16.31
C ARG A 310 -17.70 8.91 -15.73
N PHE A 311 -16.76 9.03 -14.78
CA PHE A 311 -16.57 10.25 -13.96
C PHE A 311 -15.22 10.94 -14.16
N GLY A 312 -14.30 10.38 -14.93
CA GLY A 312 -12.93 10.87 -15.13
C GLY A 312 -12.82 12.21 -15.86
N LYS A 313 -13.94 12.82 -16.26
CA LYS A 313 -14.04 14.18 -16.83
C LYS A 313 -15.01 15.08 -16.06
N ASP A 314 -15.62 14.56 -15.00
CA ASP A 314 -16.57 15.28 -14.16
C ASP A 314 -15.82 16.22 -13.22
N ARG A 315 -16.13 17.52 -13.29
CA ARG A 315 -15.47 18.55 -12.46
C ARG A 315 -15.83 18.47 -10.98
N ARG A 316 -16.93 17.76 -10.65
CA ARG A 316 -17.33 17.49 -9.27
C ARG A 316 -16.38 16.48 -8.61
N VAL A 317 -15.63 15.70 -9.39
CA VAL A 317 -14.53 14.88 -8.88
C VAL A 317 -13.25 15.72 -8.82
N LEU A 318 -12.66 15.85 -7.64
CA LEU A 318 -11.46 16.63 -7.37
C LEU A 318 -10.18 15.86 -7.67
N ILE A 319 -10.09 14.63 -7.16
CA ILE A 319 -8.93 13.73 -7.18
C ILE A 319 -9.46 12.28 -7.16
N TRP A 320 -8.70 11.34 -7.72
CA TRP A 320 -8.89 9.92 -7.44
C TRP A 320 -7.87 9.43 -6.42
N ASP A 321 -8.31 9.06 -5.22
CA ASP A 321 -7.46 8.42 -4.22
C ASP A 321 -7.59 6.91 -4.36
N LEU A 322 -6.73 6.32 -5.19
CA LEU A 322 -6.97 5.01 -5.79
C LEU A 322 -6.98 3.86 -4.78
N TYR A 323 -6.41 4.05 -3.60
CA TYR A 323 -6.27 3.00 -2.61
C TYR A 323 -6.08 3.57 -1.20
N ASN A 324 -6.98 3.25 -0.27
CA ASN A 324 -6.80 3.58 1.13
C ASN A 324 -5.93 2.55 1.85
N GLU A 325 -4.86 3.04 2.48
CA GLU A 325 -3.94 2.29 3.33
C GLU A 325 -3.46 0.94 2.77
N PRO A 326 -2.93 0.90 1.53
CA PRO A 326 -2.40 -0.34 0.99
C PRO A 326 -1.34 -0.93 1.93
N GLY A 327 -1.46 -2.22 2.19
CA GLY A 327 -0.60 -2.96 3.11
C GLY A 327 -1.12 -3.08 4.55
N ASN A 328 -2.26 -2.45 4.89
CA ASN A 328 -2.93 -2.68 6.16
C ASN A 328 -3.49 -4.12 6.24
N SER A 329 -3.99 -4.54 7.40
CA SER A 329 -4.56 -5.87 7.65
C SER A 329 -3.62 -7.02 7.24
N ASN A 330 -2.33 -6.89 7.57
CA ASN A 330 -1.25 -7.83 7.27
C ASN A 330 -0.97 -8.06 5.77
N MET A 331 -1.39 -7.12 4.91
CA MET A 331 -1.08 -7.22 3.49
C MET A 331 0.36 -6.81 3.17
N GLY A 332 0.94 -5.84 3.88
CA GLY A 332 2.28 -5.34 3.58
C GLY A 332 2.46 -5.02 2.09
N GLU A 333 3.62 -5.33 1.51
CA GLU A 333 3.89 -5.06 0.09
C GLU A 333 3.04 -5.88 -0.91
N LYS A 334 2.21 -6.85 -0.45
CA LYS A 334 1.29 -7.64 -1.29
C LYS A 334 0.29 -6.76 -2.05
N SER A 335 -0.02 -5.58 -1.53
CA SER A 335 -0.97 -4.64 -2.13
C SER A 335 -0.35 -3.74 -3.21
N LEU A 336 0.98 -3.58 -3.22
CA LEU A 336 1.66 -2.69 -4.17
C LEU A 336 1.38 -3.01 -5.64
N PRO A 337 1.33 -4.29 -6.06
CA PRO A 337 0.93 -4.60 -7.43
C PRO A 337 -0.45 -4.09 -7.80
N LEU A 338 -1.45 -4.18 -6.90
CA LEU A 338 -2.80 -3.72 -7.18
C LEU A 338 -2.85 -2.18 -7.19
N VAL A 339 -2.11 -1.51 -6.30
CA VAL A 339 -1.89 -0.06 -6.36
C VAL A 339 -1.36 0.34 -7.74
N ALA A 340 -0.28 -0.30 -8.18
CA ALA A 340 0.37 -0.01 -9.46
C ALA A 340 -0.55 -0.29 -10.66
N ALA A 341 -1.42 -1.31 -10.56
CA ALA A 341 -2.45 -1.59 -11.55
C ALA A 341 -3.54 -0.51 -11.55
N ALA A 342 -4.02 -0.06 -10.40
CA ALA A 342 -5.02 0.99 -10.27
C ALA A 342 -4.58 2.30 -10.92
N PHE A 343 -3.30 2.71 -10.75
CA PHE A 343 -2.73 3.86 -11.44
C PHE A 343 -2.81 3.69 -12.97
N ARG A 344 -2.37 2.53 -13.46
CA ARG A 344 -2.36 2.24 -14.90
C ARG A 344 -3.76 2.20 -15.49
N TRP A 345 -4.70 1.47 -14.87
CA TRP A 345 -6.09 1.37 -15.33
C TRP A 345 -6.81 2.72 -15.33
N SER A 346 -6.56 3.56 -14.32
CA SER A 346 -7.13 4.92 -14.25
C SER A 346 -6.60 5.82 -15.37
N ARG A 347 -5.33 5.67 -15.75
CA ARG A 347 -4.75 6.38 -16.90
C ARG A 347 -5.31 5.88 -18.23
N GLU A 348 -5.40 4.58 -18.41
CA GLU A 348 -5.99 3.95 -19.60
C GLU A 348 -7.46 4.33 -19.78
N ALA A 349 -8.19 4.52 -18.68
CA ALA A 349 -9.57 5.01 -18.68
C ALA A 349 -9.69 6.52 -18.96
N GLY A 350 -8.58 7.26 -19.00
CA GLY A 350 -8.56 8.67 -19.37
C GLY A 350 -8.90 9.64 -18.24
N ALA A 351 -8.54 9.33 -16.98
CA ALA A 351 -8.71 10.25 -15.85
C ALA A 351 -8.07 11.62 -16.14
N THR A 352 -8.85 12.70 -16.01
CA THR A 352 -8.41 14.09 -16.19
C THR A 352 -8.19 14.84 -14.88
N GLN A 353 -8.51 14.21 -13.75
CA GLN A 353 -8.13 14.63 -12.40
C GLN A 353 -6.77 14.00 -11.99
N PRO A 354 -6.06 14.55 -10.99
CA PRO A 354 -4.87 13.90 -10.47
C PRO A 354 -5.22 12.58 -9.77
N LEU A 355 -4.24 11.67 -9.74
CA LEU A 355 -4.29 10.39 -9.04
C LEU A 355 -3.40 10.45 -7.81
N THR A 356 -3.85 9.88 -6.70
CA THR A 356 -3.05 9.70 -5.48
C THR A 356 -3.30 8.37 -4.82
N VAL A 357 -2.38 7.98 -3.94
CA VAL A 357 -2.51 6.96 -2.91
C VAL A 357 -1.73 7.44 -1.68
N GLY A 358 -2.40 7.48 -0.53
CA GLY A 358 -1.85 8.04 0.70
C GLY A 358 -0.77 7.17 1.36
N ALA A 359 0.38 7.76 1.70
CA ALA A 359 1.35 7.13 2.60
C ALA A 359 0.84 7.20 4.05
N TRP A 360 0.71 6.06 4.72
CA TRP A 360 0.09 5.99 6.05
C TRP A 360 1.01 5.44 7.14
N SER A 361 1.98 4.60 6.78
CA SER A 361 2.96 3.99 7.68
C SER A 361 4.38 4.01 7.09
N ASN A 362 5.41 3.86 7.94
CA ASN A 362 6.83 3.75 7.58
C ASN A 362 7.26 4.59 6.35
N PHE A 363 7.38 5.91 6.52
CA PHE A 363 7.59 6.86 5.40
C PHE A 363 8.96 6.70 4.71
N ASP A 364 9.93 6.13 5.42
CA ASP A 364 11.24 5.78 4.87
C ASP A 364 11.25 4.43 4.15
N GLY A 365 10.19 3.63 4.33
CA GLY A 365 10.00 2.33 3.71
C GLY A 365 9.75 2.40 2.21
N ARG A 366 9.99 1.27 1.55
CA ARG A 366 9.83 1.13 0.09
C ARG A 366 8.40 1.36 -0.37
N MET A 367 7.41 0.84 0.36
CA MET A 367 5.98 1.07 0.13
C MET A 367 5.70 2.56 0.00
N SER A 368 5.90 3.34 1.07
CA SER A 368 5.56 4.76 1.10
C SER A 368 6.31 5.57 0.05
N LYS A 369 7.58 5.25 -0.20
CA LYS A 369 8.34 5.86 -1.31
C LYS A 369 7.74 5.53 -2.68
N ALA A 370 7.24 4.31 -2.88
CA ALA A 370 6.57 3.92 -4.11
C ALA A 370 5.23 4.65 -4.29
N LEU A 371 4.39 4.70 -3.24
CA LEU A 371 3.11 5.41 -3.28
C LEU A 371 3.31 6.88 -3.68
N MET A 372 4.17 7.60 -2.96
CA MET A 372 4.48 9.01 -3.24
C MET A 372 5.14 9.22 -4.62
N ALA A 373 5.90 8.25 -5.11
CA ALA A 373 6.52 8.30 -6.44
C ALA A 373 5.54 7.99 -7.59
N MET A 374 4.42 7.33 -7.33
CA MET A 374 3.37 7.04 -8.33
C MET A 374 2.26 8.10 -8.36
N SER A 375 2.05 8.83 -7.26
CA SER A 375 1.00 9.84 -7.13
C SER A 375 1.32 11.18 -7.80
N ASP A 376 0.34 11.78 -8.49
CA ASP A 376 0.44 13.13 -9.07
C ASP A 376 0.53 14.19 -7.97
N VAL A 377 -0.35 14.07 -6.98
CA VAL A 377 -0.39 14.84 -5.74
C VAL A 377 0.09 13.92 -4.65
N VAL A 378 0.98 14.36 -3.76
CA VAL A 378 1.41 13.51 -2.65
C VAL A 378 0.37 13.61 -1.55
N SER A 379 -0.18 12.49 -1.10
CA SER A 379 -1.05 12.47 0.08
C SER A 379 -0.51 11.56 1.16
N PHE A 380 -0.94 11.81 2.40
CA PHE A 380 -0.52 11.04 3.56
C PHE A 380 -1.54 11.03 4.70
N HIS A 381 -1.43 10.06 5.60
CA HIS A 381 -2.21 10.00 6.85
C HIS A 381 -1.33 10.47 8.02
N GLY A 382 -1.87 11.37 8.83
CA GLY A 382 -1.18 12.04 9.92
C GLY A 382 -1.93 11.89 11.23
N TYR A 383 -1.66 10.81 11.95
CA TYR A 383 -2.25 10.53 13.27
C TYR A 383 -1.29 10.84 14.44
N GLU A 384 -0.09 11.31 14.16
CA GLU A 384 0.92 11.68 15.15
C GLU A 384 0.64 13.05 15.79
N PRO A 385 1.28 13.38 16.94
CA PRO A 385 1.29 14.75 17.44
C PRO A 385 1.94 15.75 16.44
N PRO A 386 1.83 17.07 16.69
CA PRO A 386 2.32 18.14 15.82
C PRO A 386 3.68 17.90 15.15
N GLU A 387 4.69 17.51 15.92
CA GLU A 387 6.04 17.26 15.44
C GLU A 387 6.13 16.12 14.40
N GLY A 388 5.30 15.09 14.57
CA GLY A 388 5.20 13.99 13.62
C GLY A 388 4.53 14.41 12.32
N ILE A 389 3.49 15.25 12.40
CA ILE A 389 2.82 15.84 11.22
C ILE A 389 3.79 16.71 10.43
N VAL A 390 4.54 17.59 11.10
CA VAL A 390 5.57 18.43 10.47
C VAL A 390 6.63 17.56 9.79
N LYS A 391 7.15 16.54 10.47
CA LYS A 391 8.16 15.63 9.90
C LYS A 391 7.64 14.93 8.64
N LYS A 392 6.41 14.39 8.68
CA LYS A 392 5.77 13.74 7.53
C LYS A 392 5.57 14.72 6.36
N SER A 393 5.08 15.93 6.65
CA SER A 393 4.93 17.01 5.66
C SER A 393 6.25 17.28 4.93
N TRP A 394 7.36 17.41 5.67
CA TRP A 394 8.69 17.63 5.09
C TRP A 394 9.14 16.49 4.17
N ILE A 395 8.93 15.23 4.56
CA ILE A 395 9.25 14.07 3.72
C ILE A 395 8.43 14.10 2.42
N CYS A 396 7.13 14.37 2.53
CA CYS A 396 6.23 14.47 1.38
C CYS A 396 6.59 15.61 0.43
N ARG A 397 7.00 16.78 0.97
CA ARG A 397 7.44 17.95 0.20
C ARG A 397 8.67 17.67 -0.66
N GLY A 398 9.52 16.72 -0.26
CA GLY A 398 10.69 16.29 -1.02
C GLY A 398 10.37 15.73 -2.43
N TYR A 399 9.10 15.44 -2.73
CA TYR A 399 8.64 14.99 -4.04
C TYR A 399 8.25 16.13 -5.00
N ASN A 400 8.41 17.39 -4.58
CA ASN A 400 8.13 18.62 -5.33
C ASN A 400 6.71 18.70 -5.94
N ARG A 401 5.72 18.27 -5.16
CA ARG A 401 4.31 18.18 -5.53
C ARG A 401 3.44 18.76 -4.42
N PRO A 402 2.19 19.18 -4.71
CA PRO A 402 1.24 19.52 -3.67
C PRO A 402 1.10 18.37 -2.68
N VAL A 403 0.99 18.70 -1.39
CA VAL A 403 0.90 17.73 -0.30
C VAL A 403 -0.47 17.84 0.39
N LEU A 404 -1.17 16.72 0.53
CA LEU A 404 -2.47 16.64 1.20
C LEU A 404 -2.41 15.69 2.40
N CYS A 405 -2.86 16.14 3.57
CA CYS A 405 -3.17 15.24 4.68
C CYS A 405 -4.60 14.72 4.50
N THR A 406 -4.77 13.45 4.13
CA THR A 406 -6.10 12.87 3.81
C THR A 406 -6.81 12.30 5.03
N GLU A 407 -6.08 11.98 6.09
CA GLU A 407 -6.64 11.54 7.38
C GLU A 407 -5.80 12.08 8.54
N TRP A 408 -6.46 12.57 9.59
CA TRP A 408 -5.86 13.04 10.83
C TRP A 408 -6.93 13.05 11.94
N LEU A 409 -6.66 13.70 13.07
CA LEU A 409 -7.56 13.84 14.23
C LEU A 409 -7.62 12.63 15.18
N PHE A 410 -6.49 11.96 15.37
CA PHE A 410 -6.33 10.94 16.41
C PHE A 410 -6.12 11.61 17.78
N ARG A 411 -7.20 12.06 18.42
CA ARG A 411 -7.14 12.90 19.63
C ARG A 411 -6.31 12.32 20.77
N GLN A 412 -6.23 11.00 20.88
CA GLN A 412 -5.45 10.29 21.89
C GLN A 412 -3.94 10.55 21.78
N SER A 413 -3.45 11.02 20.63
CA SER A 413 -2.04 11.38 20.39
C SER A 413 -1.78 12.89 20.40
N ASN A 414 -2.64 13.70 21.04
CA ASN A 414 -2.55 15.17 20.98
C ASN A 414 -2.69 15.72 19.53
N ASN A 415 -3.34 14.96 18.66
CA ASN A 415 -3.70 15.36 17.30
C ASN A 415 -5.15 15.89 17.32
N THR A 416 -5.29 17.20 17.58
CA THR A 416 -6.57 17.91 17.70
C THR A 416 -6.65 19.06 16.70
N PHE A 417 -7.82 19.69 16.56
CA PHE A 417 -7.97 20.86 15.70
C PHE A 417 -7.01 21.99 16.12
N GLU A 418 -6.92 22.25 17.43
CA GLU A 418 -6.11 23.32 18.02
C GLU A 418 -4.61 23.12 17.79
N THR A 419 -4.15 21.86 17.81
CA THR A 419 -2.71 21.55 17.68
C THR A 419 -2.28 21.38 16.23
N ILE A 420 -3.16 20.92 15.34
CA ILE A 420 -2.81 20.58 13.96
C ILE A 420 -3.21 21.66 12.94
N LEU A 421 -4.38 22.29 13.06
CA LEU A 421 -4.82 23.27 12.04
C LEU A 421 -3.82 24.41 11.81
N PRO A 422 -3.14 24.99 12.82
CA PRO A 422 -2.13 26.03 12.58
C PRO A 422 -1.00 25.55 11.65
N ILE A 423 -0.60 24.27 11.74
CA ILE A 423 0.44 23.69 10.88
C ILE A 423 0.00 23.68 9.43
N PHE A 424 -1.26 23.33 9.17
CA PHE A 424 -1.82 23.31 7.81
C PHE A 424 -2.07 24.73 7.27
N ALA A 425 -2.44 25.68 8.13
CA ALA A 425 -2.70 27.06 7.76
C ALA A 425 -1.43 27.84 7.39
N ASP A 426 -0.32 27.60 8.11
CA ASP A 426 0.95 28.32 7.91
C ASP A 426 1.66 27.95 6.59
N GLY A 427 1.20 26.89 5.90
CA GLY A 427 1.80 26.44 4.64
C GLY A 427 3.23 25.92 4.78
N GLN A 428 3.69 25.63 6.00
CA GLN A 428 5.03 25.12 6.32
C GLN A 428 5.28 23.66 5.93
#